data_AF-A0A965HMR1-F1
#
_entry.id   AF-A0A965HMR1-F1
#
_cell.length_a   1.000
_cell.length_b   1.000
_cell.length_c   1.000
_cell.angle_alpha   90.00
_cell.angle_beta   90.00
_cell.angle_gamma   90.00
#
_symmetry.space_group_name_H-M   'P 1'
#
loop_
_entity.id
_entity.type
_entity.pdbx_description
1 polymer ?
#
loop_
_entity_poly.entity_id
_entity_poly.type
_entity_poly.pdbx_seq_one_letter_code
_entity_poly.pdbx_strand_id
1 'polypeptide(L)'
;MKYRDLRDFIAHLESTGQLIRVKEPVSPILEMTEFCDRLLKRGGPAVLFENVPGYSTPVLGNLFGTPERVALGMGIEGEDWRNRLREVGKTLAFLKEPEPPKSLRAAWEALPLIKQILSMAPKVIAKPPCQEIVIEGDAVDLAQLPIQTCWPGDVGPLLTWGLTITRGPRKKRQNLGIYRQQVIGRNKLIMRWLAHRGGALDYRDHCELNPGQPYPVCVALGADPATTLGAVTPVPDALSEYQFAGLLRGSRTELARAIGSDLQVPAHAEIILEGHLTPGETAPEGPFGDHTGYYNEVDHFPVFTVERITLRRDAIYHSTYTGKPPDEPAMLGVALNEVFVPFLQRQFPEVVDFYL
;
A
#
# COMPACT_ATOMS: atom_id res chain seq x y z
N MET A 1 -19.37 7.13 3.62
CA MET A 1 -18.06 6.48 3.44
C MET A 1 -18.12 5.81 2.09
N LYS A 2 -17.20 6.05 1.16
CA LYS A 2 -17.32 5.45 -0.17
C LYS A 2 -17.02 3.95 -0.14
N TYR A 3 -15.87 3.60 0.43
CA TYR A 3 -15.49 2.22 0.73
C TYR A 3 -14.88 2.19 2.13
N ARG A 4 -15.37 1.31 3.01
CA ARG A 4 -14.82 1.19 4.36
C ARG A 4 -13.55 0.34 4.36
N ASP A 5 -13.57 -0.75 3.61
CA ASP A 5 -12.48 -1.72 3.49
C ASP A 5 -12.24 -2.16 2.04
N LEU A 6 -11.34 -3.13 1.85
CA LEU A 6 -11.05 -3.71 0.54
C LEU A 6 -12.25 -4.48 -0.04
N ARG A 7 -13.05 -5.14 0.81
CA ARG A 7 -14.17 -5.99 0.36
C ARG A 7 -15.31 -5.14 -0.21
N ASP A 8 -15.59 -4.00 0.40
CA ASP A 8 -16.53 -3.01 -0.15
C ASP A 8 -16.10 -2.54 -1.55
N PHE A 9 -14.79 -2.33 -1.74
CA PHE A 9 -14.25 -1.89 -3.03
C PHE A 9 -14.33 -3.00 -4.07
N ILE A 10 -13.99 -4.24 -3.73
CA ILE A 10 -14.16 -5.43 -4.57
C ILE A 10 -15.62 -5.58 -5.01
N ALA A 11 -16.57 -5.48 -4.07
CA ALA A 11 -18.00 -5.59 -4.36
C ALA A 11 -18.48 -4.49 -5.32
N HIS A 12 -17.97 -3.26 -5.17
CA HIS A 12 -18.28 -2.17 -6.08
C HIS A 12 -17.71 -2.40 -7.49
N LEU A 13 -16.45 -2.82 -7.60
CA LEU A 13 -15.84 -3.15 -8.89
C LEU A 13 -16.59 -4.27 -9.59
N GLU A 14 -17.01 -5.30 -8.85
CA GLU A 14 -17.82 -6.41 -9.39
C GLU A 14 -19.18 -5.91 -9.90
N SER A 15 -19.86 -5.05 -9.14
CA SER A 15 -21.17 -4.49 -9.53
C SER A 15 -21.13 -3.61 -10.78
N THR A 16 -19.94 -3.11 -11.13
CA THR A 16 -19.71 -2.20 -12.28
C THR A 16 -18.98 -2.89 -13.43
N GLY A 17 -18.76 -4.21 -13.36
CA GLY A 17 -18.04 -4.97 -14.39
C GLY A 17 -16.53 -4.68 -14.44
N GLN A 18 -15.97 -4.04 -13.41
CA GLN A 18 -14.56 -3.71 -13.25
C GLN A 18 -13.78 -4.75 -12.45
N LEU A 19 -14.43 -5.87 -12.07
CA LEU A 19 -13.79 -7.03 -11.48
C LEU A 19 -14.36 -8.32 -12.08
N ILE A 20 -13.48 -9.30 -12.33
CA ILE A 20 -13.86 -10.66 -12.70
C ILE A 20 -13.36 -11.66 -11.65
N ARG A 21 -14.11 -12.75 -11.48
CA ARG A 21 -13.72 -13.89 -10.64
C ARG A 21 -13.29 -15.05 -11.54
N VAL A 22 -12.10 -15.59 -11.29
CA VAL A 22 -11.57 -16.75 -11.99
C VAL A 22 -11.68 -17.97 -11.08
N LYS A 23 -12.45 -18.97 -11.52
CA LYS A 23 -12.74 -20.20 -10.76
C LYS A 23 -11.88 -21.37 -11.19
N GLU A 24 -11.37 -21.29 -12.41
CA GLU A 24 -10.37 -22.19 -12.94
C GLU A 24 -9.10 -22.13 -12.08
N PRO A 25 -8.39 -23.26 -11.91
CA PRO A 25 -7.14 -23.28 -11.15
C PRO A 25 -6.09 -22.40 -11.84
N VAL A 26 -5.52 -21.44 -11.11
CA VAL A 26 -4.42 -20.58 -11.59
C VAL A 26 -3.26 -20.61 -10.59
N SER A 27 -2.08 -20.98 -11.07
CA SER A 27 -0.87 -21.07 -10.25
C SER A 27 -0.37 -19.69 -9.81
N PRO A 28 0.06 -19.50 -8.54
CA PRO A 28 0.75 -18.28 -8.12
C PRO A 28 2.18 -18.20 -8.66
N ILE A 29 2.68 -19.28 -9.28
CA ILE A 29 3.98 -19.33 -9.93
C ILE A 29 3.77 -19.01 -11.41
N LEU A 30 4.12 -17.79 -11.81
CA LEU A 30 4.11 -17.25 -13.18
C LEU A 30 2.72 -17.05 -13.82
N GLU A 31 1.77 -17.98 -13.65
CA GLU A 31 0.49 -17.96 -14.38
C GLU A 31 -0.39 -16.76 -14.00
N MET A 32 -0.51 -16.44 -12.70
CA MET A 32 -1.23 -15.24 -12.25
C MET A 32 -0.64 -13.96 -12.83
N THR A 33 0.68 -13.88 -12.91
CA THR A 33 1.39 -12.73 -13.50
C THR A 33 1.08 -12.60 -14.99
N GLU A 34 1.15 -13.69 -15.77
CA GLU A 34 0.78 -13.69 -17.19
C GLU A 34 -0.68 -13.26 -17.39
N PHE A 35 -1.59 -13.72 -16.52
CA PHE A 35 -3.00 -13.36 -16.57
C PHE A 35 -3.20 -11.86 -16.30
N CYS A 36 -2.61 -11.35 -15.22
CA CYS A 36 -2.70 -9.93 -14.86
C CYS A 36 -2.05 -9.03 -15.92
N ASP A 37 -0.93 -9.45 -16.51
CA ASP A 37 -0.23 -8.71 -17.56
C ASP A 37 -1.06 -8.56 -18.83
N ARG A 38 -1.69 -9.65 -19.31
CA ARG A 38 -2.60 -9.58 -20.45
C ARG A 38 -3.83 -8.74 -20.16
N LEU A 39 -4.39 -8.82 -18.95
CA LEU A 39 -5.51 -7.99 -18.56
C LEU A 39 -5.13 -6.51 -18.59
N LEU A 40 -4.04 -6.14 -17.92
CA LEU A 40 -3.60 -4.75 -17.81
C LEU A 40 -3.32 -4.13 -19.19
N LYS A 41 -2.58 -4.84 -20.06
CA LYS A 41 -2.29 -4.38 -21.43
C LYS A 41 -3.53 -4.17 -22.30
N ARG A 42 -4.67 -4.75 -21.92
CA ARG A 42 -5.96 -4.59 -22.60
C ARG A 42 -6.89 -3.60 -21.89
N GLY A 43 -6.43 -2.92 -20.84
CA GLY A 43 -7.29 -2.08 -19.99
C GLY A 43 -8.36 -2.89 -19.25
N GLY A 44 -8.08 -4.17 -18.96
CA GLY A 44 -9.00 -5.12 -18.37
C GLY A 44 -9.36 -4.85 -16.91
N PRO A 45 -10.35 -5.58 -16.38
CA PRO A 45 -10.80 -5.47 -14.99
C PRO A 45 -9.75 -5.93 -13.98
N ALA A 46 -9.98 -5.62 -12.70
CA ALA A 46 -9.33 -6.32 -11.60
C ALA A 46 -9.72 -7.81 -11.62
N VAL A 47 -8.91 -8.67 -11.01
CA VAL A 47 -9.15 -10.12 -11.01
C VAL A 47 -9.04 -10.69 -9.61
N LEU A 48 -10.03 -11.51 -9.23
CA LEU A 48 -9.99 -12.33 -8.03
C LEU A 48 -9.87 -13.80 -8.44
N PHE A 49 -8.72 -14.40 -8.17
CA PHE A 49 -8.48 -15.83 -8.37
C PHE A 49 -9.01 -16.60 -7.15
N GLU A 50 -10.10 -17.34 -7.34
CA GLU A 50 -10.77 -18.07 -6.25
C GLU A 50 -10.18 -19.46 -6.02
N ASN A 51 -9.50 -20.01 -7.03
CA ASN A 51 -8.90 -21.34 -7.00
C ASN A 51 -7.40 -21.26 -7.27
N VAL A 52 -6.62 -21.28 -6.19
CA VAL A 52 -5.16 -21.18 -6.23
C VAL A 52 -4.59 -22.52 -5.77
N PRO A 53 -4.04 -23.35 -6.67
CA PRO A 53 -3.60 -24.70 -6.31
C PRO A 53 -2.64 -24.70 -5.12
N GLY A 54 -2.97 -25.47 -4.08
CA GLY A 54 -2.18 -25.55 -2.84
C GLY A 54 -2.59 -24.56 -1.74
N TYR A 55 -3.55 -23.67 -2.01
CA TYR A 55 -3.96 -22.61 -1.09
C TYR A 55 -5.48 -22.52 -0.96
N SER A 56 -5.96 -22.19 0.24
CA SER A 56 -7.37 -21.87 0.50
C SER A 56 -7.68 -20.37 0.36
N THR A 57 -6.65 -19.54 0.36
CA THR A 57 -6.75 -18.08 0.33
C THR A 57 -6.85 -17.60 -1.13
N PRO A 58 -7.94 -16.91 -1.54
CA PRO A 58 -8.04 -16.31 -2.86
C PRO A 58 -7.03 -15.17 -3.05
N VAL A 59 -6.62 -14.93 -4.29
CA VAL A 59 -5.66 -13.87 -4.64
C VAL A 59 -6.33 -12.77 -5.45
N LEU A 60 -6.21 -11.53 -4.99
CA LEU A 60 -6.62 -10.34 -5.72
C LEU A 60 -5.42 -9.76 -6.46
N GLY A 61 -5.55 -9.58 -7.78
CA GLY A 61 -4.55 -8.95 -8.64
C GLY A 61 -5.16 -7.90 -9.57
N ASN A 62 -4.29 -7.11 -10.19
CA ASN A 62 -4.65 -6.06 -11.16
C ASN A 62 -5.69 -5.04 -10.64
N LEU A 63 -5.75 -4.85 -9.31
CA LEU A 63 -6.71 -3.99 -8.63
C LEU A 63 -6.68 -2.55 -9.18
N PHE A 64 -5.47 -2.03 -9.37
CA PHE A 64 -5.16 -0.68 -9.85
C PHE A 64 -4.65 -0.67 -11.30
N GLY A 65 -4.99 -1.70 -12.08
CA GLY A 65 -4.57 -1.87 -13.47
C GLY A 65 -5.08 -0.84 -14.49
N THR A 66 -5.85 0.17 -14.07
CA THR A 66 -6.23 1.32 -14.91
C THR A 66 -6.19 2.61 -14.08
N PRO A 67 -5.80 3.76 -14.67
CA PRO A 67 -5.80 5.05 -13.96
C PRO A 67 -7.18 5.42 -13.39
N GLU A 68 -8.26 5.04 -14.08
CA GLU A 68 -9.64 5.20 -13.63
C GLU A 68 -9.91 4.45 -12.31
N ARG A 69 -9.43 3.19 -12.19
CA ARG A 69 -9.56 2.43 -10.93
C ARG A 69 -8.71 3.00 -9.81
N VAL A 70 -7.55 3.58 -10.12
CA VAL A 70 -6.75 4.32 -9.14
C VAL A 70 -7.55 5.50 -8.60
N ALA A 71 -8.10 6.35 -9.47
CA ALA A 71 -8.93 7.47 -9.07
C ALA A 71 -10.15 7.03 -8.24
N LEU A 72 -10.80 5.94 -8.67
CA LEU A 72 -11.93 5.35 -7.96
C LEU A 72 -11.54 4.92 -6.54
N GLY A 73 -10.38 4.29 -6.37
CA GLY A 73 -9.82 3.93 -5.07
C GLY A 73 -9.54 5.13 -4.15
N MET A 74 -9.28 6.31 -4.72
CA MET A 74 -9.15 7.59 -4.00
C MET A 74 -10.51 8.26 -3.72
N GLY A 75 -11.62 7.60 -4.04
CA GLY A 75 -12.97 8.13 -3.87
C GLY A 75 -13.46 9.02 -5.02
N ILE A 76 -12.75 9.07 -6.14
CA ILE A 76 -13.05 9.92 -7.31
C ILE A 76 -13.78 9.10 -8.36
N GLU A 77 -15.03 9.46 -8.65
CA GLU A 77 -15.85 8.85 -9.71
C GLU A 77 -16.01 9.78 -10.92
N GLY A 78 -16.43 9.20 -12.03
CA GLY A 78 -16.83 9.90 -13.24
C GLY A 78 -15.70 10.05 -14.25
N GLU A 79 -16.07 10.43 -15.46
CA GLU A 79 -15.15 10.57 -16.61
C GLU A 79 -14.11 11.68 -16.40
N ASP A 80 -14.42 12.66 -15.56
CA ASP A 80 -13.56 13.80 -15.24
C ASP A 80 -12.57 13.52 -14.09
N TRP A 81 -12.11 12.28 -13.98
CA TRP A 81 -11.27 11.83 -12.86
C TRP A 81 -9.93 12.58 -12.79
N ARG A 82 -9.35 12.96 -13.94
CA ARG A 82 -8.08 13.71 -14.02
C ARG A 82 -8.17 15.07 -13.34
N ASN A 83 -9.17 15.87 -13.71
CA ASN A 83 -9.36 17.18 -13.09
C ASN A 83 -9.67 17.06 -11.60
N ARG A 84 -10.43 16.04 -11.19
CA ARG A 84 -10.69 15.79 -9.76
C ARG A 84 -9.43 15.40 -8.99
N LEU A 85 -8.50 14.64 -9.58
CA LEU A 85 -7.18 14.40 -8.97
C LEU A 85 -6.35 15.69 -8.89
N ARG A 86 -6.43 16.57 -9.87
CA ARG A 86 -5.82 17.91 -9.80
C ARG A 86 -6.41 18.74 -8.65
N GLU A 87 -7.71 18.64 -8.36
CA GLU A 87 -8.31 19.29 -7.18
C GLU A 87 -7.76 18.74 -5.85
N VAL A 88 -7.48 17.42 -5.78
CA VAL A 88 -6.77 16.83 -4.64
C VAL A 88 -5.35 17.41 -4.52
N GLY A 89 -4.64 17.56 -5.64
CA GLY A 89 -3.33 18.20 -5.70
C GLY A 89 -3.34 19.64 -5.18
N LYS A 90 -4.33 20.44 -5.57
CA LYS A 90 -4.53 21.81 -5.04
C LYS A 90 -4.76 21.81 -3.53
N THR A 91 -5.56 20.85 -3.04
CA THR A 91 -5.82 20.69 -1.60
C THR A 91 -4.53 20.35 -0.84
N LEU A 92 -3.71 19.46 -1.37
CA LEU A 92 -2.40 19.12 -0.78
C LEU A 92 -1.43 20.31 -0.81
N ALA A 93 -1.40 21.08 -1.89
CA ALA A 93 -0.57 22.28 -2.00
C ALA A 93 -0.96 23.33 -0.96
N PHE A 94 -2.26 23.45 -0.65
CA PHE A 94 -2.74 24.29 0.43
C PHE A 94 -2.34 23.77 1.82
N LEU A 95 -2.45 22.46 2.06
CA LEU A 95 -2.08 21.87 3.36
C LEU A 95 -0.57 21.97 3.67
N LYS A 96 0.27 21.99 2.63
CA LYS A 96 1.72 22.17 2.78
C LYS A 96 2.08 23.56 3.32
N GLU A 97 1.38 24.60 2.85
CA GLU A 97 1.61 26.00 3.21
C GLU A 97 0.27 26.72 3.42
N PRO A 98 -0.36 26.58 4.60
CA PRO A 98 -1.63 27.23 4.87
C PRO A 98 -1.42 28.74 5.02
N GLU A 99 -1.99 29.53 4.12
CA GLU A 99 -2.08 30.98 4.31
C GLU A 99 -3.14 31.33 5.37
N PRO A 100 -2.85 32.18 6.36
CA PRO A 100 -3.84 32.59 7.35
C PRO A 100 -4.98 33.37 6.64
N PRO A 101 -6.26 33.05 6.94
CA PRO A 101 -7.39 33.70 6.29
C PRO A 101 -7.39 35.20 6.61
N LYS A 102 -7.29 36.04 5.57
CA LYS A 102 -7.20 37.51 5.69
C LYS A 102 -8.54 38.18 6.00
N SER A 103 -9.65 37.43 6.05
CA SER A 103 -11.00 37.97 6.30
C SER A 103 -11.95 36.95 6.92
N LEU A 104 -13.03 37.44 7.54
CA LEU A 104 -14.12 36.59 8.07
C LEU A 104 -14.79 35.78 6.96
N ARG A 105 -14.96 36.34 5.75
CA ARG A 105 -15.51 35.62 4.59
C ARG A 105 -14.63 34.45 4.18
N ALA A 106 -13.32 34.65 4.15
CA ALA A 106 -12.36 33.58 3.86
C ALA A 106 -12.39 32.48 4.94
N ALA A 107 -12.65 32.83 6.21
CA ALA A 107 -12.83 31.85 7.27
C ALA A 107 -14.12 31.01 7.09
N TRP A 108 -15.21 31.60 6.59
CA TRP A 108 -16.43 30.87 6.23
C TRP A 108 -16.23 29.96 5.01
N GLU A 109 -15.48 30.41 4.00
CA GLU A 109 -15.12 29.60 2.82
C GLU A 109 -14.19 28.42 3.19
N ALA A 110 -13.48 28.49 4.33
CA ALA A 110 -12.64 27.42 4.86
C ALA A 110 -13.40 26.36 5.70
N LEU A 111 -14.69 26.54 6.01
CA LEU A 111 -15.48 25.57 6.79
C LEU A 111 -15.51 24.14 6.21
N PRO A 112 -15.69 23.94 4.88
CA PRO A 112 -15.60 22.62 4.26
C PRO A 112 -14.22 21.96 4.49
N LEU A 113 -13.16 22.76 4.48
CA LEU A 113 -11.79 22.32 4.74
C LEU A 113 -11.62 21.88 6.21
N ILE A 114 -12.23 22.59 7.16
CA ILE A 114 -12.24 22.19 8.59
C ILE A 114 -12.92 20.83 8.78
N LYS A 115 -14.04 20.58 8.08
CA LYS A 115 -14.72 19.27 8.10
C LYS A 115 -13.83 18.16 7.52
N GLN A 116 -13.07 18.45 6.46
CA GLN A 116 -12.06 17.54 5.90
C GLN A 116 -10.92 17.29 6.88
N ILE A 117 -10.48 18.30 7.62
CA ILE A 117 -9.48 18.14 8.69
C ILE A 117 -9.99 17.21 9.80
N LEU A 118 -11.27 17.30 10.16
CA LEU A 118 -11.89 16.41 11.14
C LEU A 118 -12.00 14.95 10.66
N SER A 119 -12.07 14.70 9.36
CA SER A 119 -12.05 13.33 8.79
C SER A 119 -10.65 12.73 8.69
N MET A 120 -9.59 13.54 8.84
CA MET A 120 -8.20 13.07 8.77
C MET A 120 -7.75 12.31 10.02
N ALA A 121 -8.27 12.63 11.20
CA ALA A 121 -7.76 12.02 12.44
C ALA A 121 -8.15 10.53 12.54
N PRO A 122 -7.18 9.59 12.54
CA PRO A 122 -7.47 8.17 12.58
C PRO A 122 -8.16 7.77 13.88
N LYS A 123 -8.88 6.64 13.86
CA LYS A 123 -9.62 6.11 15.00
C LYS A 123 -9.17 4.69 15.28
N VAL A 124 -8.66 4.43 16.49
CA VAL A 124 -8.36 3.08 16.94
C VAL A 124 -9.65 2.38 17.38
N ILE A 125 -9.87 1.14 16.95
CA ILE A 125 -11.03 0.32 17.31
C ILE A 125 -10.61 -0.89 18.16
N ALA A 126 -11.52 -1.34 19.05
CA ALA A 126 -11.19 -2.37 20.05
C ALA A 126 -11.32 -3.81 19.55
N LYS A 127 -12.12 -4.06 18.50
CA LYS A 127 -12.35 -5.39 17.92
C LYS A 127 -12.11 -5.33 16.41
N PRO A 128 -10.85 -5.29 15.97
CA PRO A 128 -10.52 -5.13 14.56
C PRO A 128 -10.68 -6.45 13.79
N PRO A 129 -11.34 -6.45 12.61
CA PRO A 129 -11.45 -7.65 11.79
C PRO A 129 -10.13 -8.31 11.41
N CYS A 130 -9.05 -7.54 11.24
CA CYS A 130 -7.74 -8.08 10.88
C CYS A 130 -7.13 -9.02 11.93
N GLN A 131 -7.72 -9.13 13.12
CA GLN A 131 -7.25 -9.97 14.23
C GLN A 131 -8.25 -11.09 14.59
N GLU A 132 -9.15 -11.48 13.67
CA GLU A 132 -10.12 -12.56 13.91
C GLU A 132 -9.47 -13.93 14.07
N ILE A 133 -8.37 -14.18 13.36
CA ILE A 133 -7.52 -15.36 13.47
C ILE A 133 -6.10 -14.89 13.78
N VAL A 134 -5.44 -15.56 14.72
CA VAL A 134 -4.07 -15.24 15.16
C VAL A 134 -3.23 -16.51 15.08
N ILE A 135 -2.13 -16.45 14.34
CA ILE A 135 -1.13 -17.51 14.16
C ILE A 135 0.19 -16.96 14.70
N GLU A 136 0.80 -17.65 15.68
CA GLU A 136 1.98 -17.15 16.42
C GLU A 136 3.04 -18.24 16.60
N GLY A 137 4.28 -17.78 16.84
CA GLY A 137 5.40 -18.63 17.23
C GLY A 137 5.68 -19.74 16.22
N ASP A 138 5.78 -20.97 16.70
CA ASP A 138 6.06 -22.15 15.88
C ASP A 138 4.94 -22.50 14.89
N ALA A 139 3.79 -21.81 14.88
CA ALA A 139 2.75 -21.99 13.88
C ALA A 139 2.90 -21.07 12.64
N VAL A 140 3.73 -20.02 12.73
CA VAL A 140 3.93 -19.06 11.62
C VAL A 140 4.65 -19.70 10.45
N ASP A 141 3.96 -19.84 9.33
CA ASP A 141 4.53 -20.35 8.09
C ASP A 141 4.05 -19.55 6.88
N LEU A 142 4.98 -18.81 6.26
CA LEU A 142 4.74 -18.00 5.08
C LEU A 142 4.37 -18.85 3.86
N ALA A 143 4.72 -20.14 3.84
CA ALA A 143 4.34 -21.04 2.76
C ALA A 143 2.82 -21.31 2.70
N GLN A 144 2.06 -20.94 3.73
CA GLN A 144 0.59 -20.99 3.73
C GLN A 144 -0.05 -19.81 2.98
N LEU A 145 0.72 -18.77 2.65
CA LEU A 145 0.23 -17.63 1.88
C LEU A 145 0.54 -17.84 0.39
N PRO A 146 -0.39 -17.51 -0.53
CA PRO A 146 -0.20 -17.65 -1.98
C PRO A 146 0.68 -16.53 -2.54
N ILE A 147 1.92 -16.42 -2.04
CA ILE A 147 2.90 -15.43 -2.46
C ILE A 147 3.37 -15.76 -3.89
N GLN A 148 3.25 -14.79 -4.80
CA GLN A 148 3.53 -15.00 -6.21
C GLN A 148 5.03 -15.08 -6.50
N THR A 149 5.40 -15.89 -7.48
CA THR A 149 6.67 -15.77 -8.23
C THR A 149 6.32 -15.19 -9.59
N CYS A 150 6.87 -14.03 -9.93
CA CYS A 150 6.36 -13.22 -11.04
C CYS A 150 6.97 -13.61 -12.37
N TRP A 151 8.31 -13.78 -12.41
CA TRP A 151 9.06 -14.03 -13.64
C TRP A 151 9.94 -15.27 -13.56
N PRO A 152 10.25 -15.94 -14.69
CA PRO A 152 11.01 -17.20 -14.69
C PRO A 152 12.41 -17.11 -14.06
N GLY A 153 13.06 -15.95 -14.13
CA GLY A 153 14.37 -15.70 -13.53
C GLY A 153 14.35 -15.12 -12.12
N ASP A 154 13.16 -14.94 -11.52
CA ASP A 154 13.08 -14.51 -10.12
C ASP A 154 13.62 -15.60 -9.19
N VAL A 155 14.35 -15.21 -8.15
CA VAL A 155 14.97 -16.15 -7.19
C VAL A 155 13.95 -16.92 -6.35
N GLY A 156 12.72 -16.42 -6.22
CA GLY A 156 11.66 -17.07 -5.43
C GLY A 156 10.40 -16.22 -5.28
N PRO A 157 9.50 -16.60 -4.36
CA PRO A 157 8.28 -15.83 -4.09
C PRO A 157 8.57 -14.44 -3.53
N LEU A 158 7.77 -13.45 -3.95
CA LEU A 158 7.92 -12.05 -3.61
C LEU A 158 6.59 -11.45 -3.15
N LEU A 159 6.57 -10.87 -1.95
CA LEU A 159 5.44 -10.08 -1.45
C LEU A 159 5.56 -8.64 -1.99
N THR A 160 4.51 -8.18 -2.68
CA THR A 160 4.57 -6.96 -3.52
C THR A 160 3.64 -5.82 -3.07
N TRP A 161 2.54 -6.10 -2.37
CA TRP A 161 1.54 -5.10 -1.91
C TRP A 161 1.49 -4.91 -0.39
N GLY A 162 2.59 -5.21 0.32
CA GLY A 162 2.67 -5.05 1.77
C GLY A 162 2.88 -3.59 2.18
N LEU A 163 1.90 -3.01 2.89
CA LEU A 163 2.06 -1.73 3.56
C LEU A 163 2.93 -1.93 4.81
N THR A 164 4.22 -1.68 4.68
CA THR A 164 5.19 -1.76 5.79
C THR A 164 5.02 -0.54 6.69
N ILE A 165 4.74 -0.79 7.95
CA ILE A 165 4.45 0.20 8.99
C ILE A 165 5.60 0.23 9.99
N THR A 166 6.18 1.41 10.16
CA THR A 166 7.34 1.66 11.02
C THR A 166 7.14 2.93 11.84
N ARG A 167 7.88 3.06 12.94
CA ARG A 167 7.93 4.29 13.73
C ARG A 167 9.36 4.55 14.19
N GLY A 168 9.90 5.72 13.84
CA GLY A 168 11.20 6.15 14.33
C GLY A 168 11.18 6.42 15.83
N PRO A 169 12.29 6.19 16.56
CA PRO A 169 12.36 6.29 18.03
C PRO A 169 12.11 7.70 18.58
N ARG A 170 12.30 8.73 17.75
CA ARG A 170 12.09 10.15 18.10
C ARG A 170 10.75 10.71 17.63
N LYS A 171 9.92 9.90 16.96
CA LYS A 171 8.72 10.36 16.25
C LYS A 171 7.45 9.77 16.86
N LYS A 172 6.41 10.60 16.97
CA LYS A 172 5.05 10.12 17.30
C LYS A 172 4.35 9.52 16.07
N ARG A 173 4.67 10.02 14.88
CA ARG A 173 4.09 9.59 13.59
C ARG A 173 4.67 8.23 13.17
N GLN A 174 3.83 7.40 12.54
CA GLN A 174 4.26 6.19 11.82
C GLN A 174 4.41 6.48 10.32
N ASN A 175 5.35 5.79 9.69
CA ASN A 175 5.52 5.77 8.24
C ASN A 175 4.79 4.55 7.65
N LEU A 176 4.18 4.71 6.48
CA LEU A 176 3.70 3.61 5.64
C LEU A 176 4.51 3.60 4.35
N GLY A 177 4.99 2.43 3.93
CA GLY A 177 5.68 2.31 2.65
C GLY A 177 5.51 0.93 2.03
N ILE A 178 5.63 0.87 0.71
CA ILE A 178 5.60 -0.39 -0.04
C ILE A 178 7.02 -0.76 -0.39
N TYR A 179 7.46 -1.88 0.16
CA TYR A 179 8.78 -2.44 -0.05
C TYR A 179 8.59 -3.89 -0.46
N ARG A 180 9.21 -4.31 -1.56
CA ARG A 180 9.14 -5.71 -1.99
C ARG A 180 9.83 -6.60 -0.96
N GLN A 181 9.26 -7.77 -0.70
CA GLN A 181 9.72 -8.63 0.38
C GLN A 181 9.92 -10.07 -0.10
N GLN A 182 11.18 -10.47 -0.26
CA GLN A 182 11.55 -11.82 -0.71
C GLN A 182 11.37 -12.82 0.42
N VAL A 183 10.72 -13.95 0.14
CA VAL A 183 10.64 -15.08 1.07
C VAL A 183 11.97 -15.83 1.09
N ILE A 184 12.61 -15.94 2.26
CA ILE A 184 13.88 -16.65 2.43
C ILE A 184 13.82 -17.76 3.48
N GLY A 185 12.67 -17.96 4.10
CA GLY A 185 12.44 -19.02 5.06
C GLY A 185 11.01 -19.05 5.54
N ARG A 186 10.72 -20.00 6.42
CA ARG A 186 9.39 -20.24 6.99
C ARG A 186 8.74 -18.98 7.58
N ASN A 187 9.51 -18.14 8.25
CA ASN A 187 9.03 -16.92 8.89
C ASN A 187 9.98 -15.72 8.64
N LYS A 188 10.70 -15.74 7.53
CA LYS A 188 11.75 -14.76 7.22
C LYS A 188 11.51 -14.14 5.85
N LEU A 189 11.40 -12.82 5.83
CA LEU A 189 11.28 -11.99 4.63
C LEU A 189 12.49 -11.05 4.54
N ILE A 190 12.94 -10.69 3.34
CA ILE A 190 13.90 -9.60 3.18
C ILE A 190 13.14 -8.27 3.07
N MET A 191 13.56 -7.23 3.78
CA MET A 191 12.97 -5.89 3.71
C MET A 191 13.70 -5.01 2.69
N ARG A 192 13.30 -5.07 1.41
CA ARG A 192 13.96 -4.29 0.34
C ARG A 192 13.43 -2.85 0.31
N TRP A 193 13.98 -2.01 1.18
CA TRP A 193 13.82 -0.56 1.14
C TRP A 193 15.08 0.16 0.64
N LEU A 194 14.93 1.28 -0.05
CA LEU A 194 16.08 2.13 -0.38
C LEU A 194 16.43 2.99 0.84
N ALA A 195 17.72 3.32 1.03
CA ALA A 195 18.24 3.98 2.24
C ALA A 195 17.55 5.32 2.61
N HIS A 196 16.97 6.01 1.63
CA HIS A 196 16.28 7.30 1.82
C HIS A 196 14.77 7.14 2.15
N ARG A 197 14.23 5.92 2.17
CA ARG A 197 12.81 5.68 2.46
C ARG A 197 12.55 5.78 3.96
N GLY A 198 11.35 6.22 4.34
CA GLY A 198 11.00 6.51 5.74
C GLY A 198 11.24 5.33 6.69
N GLY A 199 10.92 4.10 6.27
CA GLY A 199 11.18 2.90 7.07
C GLY A 199 12.68 2.65 7.30
N ALA A 200 13.52 2.84 6.27
CA ALA A 200 14.97 2.66 6.37
C ALA A 200 15.60 3.70 7.31
N LEU A 201 15.13 4.95 7.22
CA LEU A 201 15.55 6.03 8.12
C LEU A 201 15.13 5.76 9.57
N ASP A 202 13.90 5.30 9.78
CA ASP A 202 13.41 4.97 11.12
C ASP A 202 14.18 3.79 11.74
N TYR A 203 14.53 2.76 10.95
CA TYR A 203 15.35 1.64 11.40
C TYR A 203 16.79 2.06 11.72
N ARG A 204 17.43 2.86 10.85
CA ARG A 204 18.77 3.39 11.11
C ARG A 204 18.80 4.18 12.43
N ASP A 205 17.86 5.13 12.58
CA ASP A 205 17.75 5.95 13.78
C ASP A 205 17.50 5.10 15.04
N HIS A 206 16.75 4.00 14.93
CA HIS A 206 16.55 3.04 16.02
C HIS A 206 17.84 2.31 16.38
N CYS A 207 18.59 1.81 15.40
CA CYS A 207 19.86 1.13 15.64
C CYS A 207 20.89 2.04 16.31
N GLU A 208 20.92 3.33 15.96
CA GLU A 208 21.80 4.33 16.58
C GLU A 208 21.42 4.60 18.05
N LEU A 209 20.12 4.71 18.36
CA LEU A 209 19.64 5.08 19.69
C LEU A 209 19.45 3.89 20.63
N ASN A 210 19.18 2.71 20.09
CA ASN A 210 18.91 1.47 20.84
C ASN A 210 19.80 0.32 20.32
N PRO A 211 21.14 0.39 20.48
CA PRO A 211 22.05 -0.60 19.91
C PRO A 211 21.69 -2.03 20.31
N GLY A 212 21.60 -2.92 19.33
CA GLY A 212 21.29 -4.34 19.53
C GLY A 212 19.83 -4.68 19.86
N GLN A 213 18.95 -3.69 20.04
CA GLN A 213 17.53 -3.96 20.30
C GLN A 213 16.77 -4.23 19.00
N PRO A 214 15.96 -5.30 18.92
CA PRO A 214 15.08 -5.56 17.79
C PRO A 214 14.21 -4.36 17.42
N TYR A 215 14.02 -4.12 16.12
CA TYR A 215 13.20 -3.02 15.62
C TYR A 215 11.81 -3.53 15.21
N PRO A 216 10.72 -3.12 15.89
CA PRO A 216 9.38 -3.60 15.57
C PRO A 216 8.90 -3.14 14.18
N VAL A 217 8.34 -4.07 13.42
CA VAL A 217 7.76 -3.83 12.09
C VAL A 217 6.44 -4.57 11.94
N CYS A 218 5.47 -3.94 11.27
CA CYS A 218 4.27 -4.61 10.79
C CYS A 218 4.12 -4.45 9.28
N VAL A 219 3.50 -5.42 8.61
CA VAL A 219 3.17 -5.35 7.19
C VAL A 219 1.70 -5.66 7.02
N ALA A 220 0.92 -4.73 6.47
CA ALA A 220 -0.51 -4.93 6.21
C ALA A 220 -0.76 -5.25 4.73
N LEU A 221 -1.48 -6.34 4.47
CA LEU A 221 -1.90 -6.80 3.16
C LEU A 221 -3.41 -6.65 3.02
N GLY A 222 -3.86 -6.19 1.86
CA GLY A 222 -5.29 -6.02 1.57
C GLY A 222 -5.97 -4.96 2.44
N ALA A 223 -5.30 -3.82 2.69
CA ALA A 223 -5.93 -2.66 3.31
C ALA A 223 -6.95 -2.00 2.36
N ASP A 224 -7.78 -1.11 2.90
CA ASP A 224 -8.69 -0.30 2.08
C ASP A 224 -7.93 0.50 1.00
N PRO A 225 -8.58 0.79 -0.15
CA PRO A 225 -7.88 1.39 -1.28
C PRO A 225 -7.30 2.77 -0.96
N ALA A 226 -7.96 3.57 -0.13
CA ALA A 226 -7.47 4.91 0.22
C ALA A 226 -6.19 4.84 1.08
N THR A 227 -6.08 3.89 2.00
CA THR A 227 -4.86 3.66 2.79
C THR A 227 -3.71 3.17 1.91
N THR A 228 -4.00 2.23 1.00
CA THR A 228 -3.02 1.71 0.05
C THR A 228 -2.49 2.81 -0.87
N LEU A 229 -3.37 3.62 -1.44
CA LEU A 229 -3.01 4.76 -2.30
C LEU A 229 -2.35 5.90 -1.52
N GLY A 230 -2.74 6.09 -0.26
CA GLY A 230 -2.11 7.05 0.63
C GLY A 230 -0.65 6.71 0.96
N ALA A 231 -0.29 5.43 0.96
CA ALA A 231 1.09 4.96 1.20
C ALA A 231 2.02 5.14 -0.02
N VAL A 232 1.49 5.20 -1.24
CA VAL A 232 2.26 5.47 -2.46
C VAL A 232 2.31 6.95 -2.82
N THR A 233 1.37 7.74 -2.32
CA THR A 233 1.34 9.18 -2.57
C THR A 233 2.39 9.87 -1.70
N PRO A 234 3.33 10.65 -2.26
CA PRO A 234 4.26 11.45 -1.47
C PRO A 234 3.50 12.58 -0.75
N VAL A 235 3.21 12.34 0.53
CA VAL A 235 2.57 13.30 1.41
C VAL A 235 3.61 14.17 2.12
N PRO A 236 3.30 15.43 2.47
CA PRO A 236 4.18 16.27 3.28
C PRO A 236 4.50 15.63 4.64
N ASP A 237 5.69 15.88 5.20
CA ASP A 237 6.12 15.33 6.50
C ASP A 237 5.15 15.69 7.66
N ALA A 238 4.47 16.82 7.55
CA ALA A 238 3.47 17.28 8.51
C ALA A 238 2.21 16.41 8.57
N LEU A 239 1.98 15.55 7.56
CA LEU A 239 0.78 14.75 7.41
C LEU A 239 1.11 13.26 7.36
N SER A 240 0.47 12.44 8.21
CA SER A 240 0.62 10.98 8.09
C SER A 240 -0.17 10.42 6.91
N GLU A 241 0.31 9.30 6.36
CA GLU A 241 -0.36 8.58 5.26
C GLU A 241 -1.77 8.16 5.67
N TYR A 242 -2.00 7.81 6.93
CA TYR A 242 -3.35 7.52 7.45
C TYR A 242 -4.28 8.74 7.45
N GLN A 243 -3.74 9.92 7.77
CA GLN A 243 -4.52 11.15 7.73
C GLN A 243 -4.86 11.52 6.29
N PHE A 244 -3.91 11.36 5.37
CA PHE A 244 -4.14 11.56 3.95
C PHE A 244 -5.17 10.57 3.39
N ALA A 245 -5.07 9.29 3.75
CA ALA A 245 -6.09 8.28 3.42
C ALA A 245 -7.48 8.67 3.95
N GLY A 246 -7.56 9.26 5.14
CA GLY A 246 -8.81 9.76 5.70
C GLY A 246 -9.41 10.95 4.94
N LEU A 247 -8.55 11.82 4.39
CA LEU A 247 -8.95 12.90 3.48
C LEU A 247 -9.53 12.33 2.18
N LEU A 248 -8.82 11.43 1.51
CA LEU A 248 -9.26 10.79 0.25
C LEU A 248 -10.59 10.04 0.43
N ARG A 249 -10.72 9.28 1.52
CA ARG A 249 -11.93 8.50 1.83
C ARG A 249 -13.12 9.36 2.27
N GLY A 250 -12.87 10.60 2.70
CA GLY A 250 -13.86 11.49 3.32
C GLY A 250 -14.30 11.03 4.72
N SER A 251 -13.51 10.18 5.38
CA SER A 251 -13.82 9.62 6.69
C SER A 251 -12.57 9.06 7.37
N ARG A 252 -12.60 8.96 8.70
CA ARG A 252 -11.47 8.50 9.50
C ARG A 252 -11.04 7.08 9.15
N THR A 253 -9.73 6.89 8.95
CA THR A 253 -9.10 5.57 8.86
C THR A 253 -9.26 4.84 10.20
N GLU A 254 -9.86 3.64 10.17
CA GLU A 254 -9.98 2.78 11.35
C GLU A 254 -8.71 1.93 11.52
N LEU A 255 -8.10 2.02 12.69
CA LEU A 255 -6.83 1.37 13.03
C LEU A 255 -7.00 0.35 14.15
N ALA A 256 -6.12 -0.64 14.18
CA ALA A 256 -5.92 -1.60 15.25
C ALA A 256 -4.57 -1.36 15.90
N ARG A 257 -4.42 -1.63 17.19
CA ARG A 257 -3.09 -1.81 17.78
C ARG A 257 -2.57 -3.19 17.36
N ALA A 258 -1.34 -3.25 16.88
CA ALA A 258 -0.65 -4.52 16.69
C ALA A 258 -0.57 -5.28 18.02
N ILE A 259 -0.52 -6.62 17.95
CA ILE A 259 -0.51 -7.46 19.15
C ILE A 259 0.89 -7.44 19.79
N GLY A 260 1.95 -7.54 18.98
CA GLY A 260 3.33 -7.65 19.44
C GLY A 260 4.07 -6.33 19.61
N SER A 261 3.45 -5.19 19.30
CA SER A 261 4.11 -3.88 19.38
C SER A 261 3.11 -2.73 19.56
N ASP A 262 3.63 -1.53 19.85
CA ASP A 262 2.83 -0.31 19.93
C ASP A 262 2.49 0.31 18.56
N LEU A 263 2.72 -0.42 17.46
CA LEU A 263 2.36 0.03 16.12
C LEU A 263 0.84 -0.05 15.90
N GLN A 264 0.34 0.80 15.02
CA GLN A 264 -1.06 0.81 14.59
C GLN A 264 -1.18 0.41 13.12
N VAL A 265 -1.99 -0.60 12.85
CA VAL A 265 -2.23 -1.19 11.52
C VAL A 265 -3.67 -0.91 11.04
N PRO A 266 -3.98 -0.98 9.74
CA PRO A 266 -5.35 -0.81 9.26
C PRO A 266 -6.26 -1.91 9.84
N ALA A 267 -7.35 -1.53 10.51
CA ALA A 267 -8.18 -2.48 11.24
C ALA A 267 -8.91 -3.50 10.35
N HIS A 268 -9.13 -3.13 9.08
CA HIS A 268 -9.80 -3.94 8.07
C HIS A 268 -8.86 -4.54 7.04
N ALA A 269 -7.54 -4.52 7.29
CA ALA A 269 -6.62 -5.28 6.45
C ALA A 269 -7.00 -6.76 6.45
N GLU A 270 -6.79 -7.44 5.33
CA GLU A 270 -7.08 -8.86 5.20
C GLU A 270 -6.08 -9.71 6.00
N ILE A 271 -4.80 -9.35 5.95
CA ILE A 271 -3.71 -10.06 6.63
C ILE A 271 -2.70 -9.03 7.19
N ILE A 272 -2.22 -9.23 8.42
CA ILE A 272 -1.13 -8.48 9.02
C ILE A 272 0.00 -9.44 9.38
N LEU A 273 1.21 -9.12 8.97
CA LEU A 273 2.45 -9.74 9.46
C LEU A 273 3.05 -8.85 10.54
N GLU A 274 3.35 -9.39 11.72
CA GLU A 274 4.02 -8.66 12.80
C GLU A 274 5.33 -9.35 13.19
N GLY A 275 6.32 -8.55 13.55
CA GLY A 275 7.58 -9.04 14.12
C GLY A 275 8.62 -7.95 14.17
N HIS A 276 9.86 -8.27 13.81
CA HIS A 276 10.98 -7.34 13.98
C HIS A 276 12.12 -7.52 12.96
N LEU A 277 12.96 -6.48 12.86
CA LEU A 277 14.30 -6.57 12.25
C LEU A 277 15.33 -6.70 13.37
N THR A 278 16.26 -7.65 13.23
CA THR A 278 17.42 -7.75 14.14
C THR A 278 18.53 -6.83 13.62
N PRO A 279 19.06 -5.88 14.43
CA PRO A 279 20.19 -5.06 14.02
C PRO A 279 21.37 -5.88 13.49
N GLY A 280 21.78 -5.60 12.25
CA GLY A 280 22.89 -6.28 11.57
C GLY A 280 22.53 -7.59 10.84
N GLU A 281 21.32 -8.12 11.01
CA GLU A 281 20.86 -9.30 10.24
C GLU A 281 20.44 -8.87 8.83
N THR A 282 21.18 -9.34 7.83
CA THR A 282 20.93 -9.07 6.40
C THR A 282 21.01 -10.36 5.57
N ALA A 283 20.40 -10.34 4.39
CA ALA A 283 20.45 -11.43 3.43
C ALA A 283 20.53 -10.89 1.99
N PRO A 284 21.08 -11.67 1.04
CA PRO A 284 21.11 -11.31 -0.37
C PRO A 284 19.70 -11.38 -0.99
N GLU A 285 19.27 -10.28 -1.60
CA GLU A 285 17.99 -10.13 -2.27
C GLU A 285 18.13 -10.27 -3.78
N GLY A 286 17.20 -10.97 -4.43
CA GLY A 286 17.15 -11.13 -5.87
C GLY A 286 18.02 -12.25 -6.45
N PRO A 287 18.15 -12.32 -7.79
CA PRO A 287 17.63 -11.33 -8.75
C PRO A 287 16.09 -11.33 -8.84
N PHE A 288 15.54 -10.18 -9.21
CA PHE A 288 14.12 -9.97 -9.50
C PHE A 288 13.94 -9.06 -10.71
N GLY A 289 12.94 -9.34 -11.54
CA GLY A 289 12.48 -8.39 -12.56
C GLY A 289 11.87 -7.15 -11.91
N ASP A 290 12.10 -5.97 -12.50
CA ASP A 290 11.49 -4.72 -12.03
C ASP A 290 10.84 -3.89 -13.14
N HIS A 291 10.29 -2.74 -12.74
CA HIS A 291 9.64 -1.74 -13.60
C HIS A 291 10.46 -1.27 -14.82
N THR A 292 11.77 -1.53 -14.87
CA THR A 292 12.61 -1.21 -16.04
C THR A 292 12.47 -2.26 -17.15
N GLY A 293 11.90 -3.42 -16.84
CA GLY A 293 11.84 -4.59 -17.72
C GLY A 293 13.11 -5.44 -17.72
N TYR A 294 14.02 -5.22 -16.77
CA TYR A 294 15.26 -5.97 -16.58
C TYR A 294 15.33 -6.60 -15.17
N TYR A 295 16.22 -7.56 -15.01
CA TYR A 295 16.55 -8.12 -13.69
C TYR A 295 17.52 -7.20 -12.95
N ASN A 296 17.25 -6.95 -11.67
CA ASN A 296 18.22 -6.31 -10.79
C ASN A 296 19.32 -7.31 -10.37
N GLU A 297 20.52 -6.78 -10.17
CA GLU A 297 21.61 -7.50 -9.51
C GLU A 297 21.29 -7.78 -8.03
N VAL A 298 21.99 -8.77 -7.47
CA VAL A 298 21.85 -9.15 -6.06
C VAL A 298 22.47 -8.10 -5.14
N ASP A 299 21.76 -7.72 -4.08
CA ASP A 299 22.24 -6.79 -3.05
C ASP A 299 21.74 -7.18 -1.64
N HIS A 300 22.34 -6.67 -0.57
CA HIS A 300 22.03 -7.07 0.81
C HIS A 300 21.05 -6.12 1.50
N PHE A 301 20.00 -6.67 2.08
CA PHE A 301 18.98 -5.90 2.80
C PHE A 301 18.65 -6.53 4.17
N PRO A 302 18.07 -5.77 5.11
CA PRO A 302 17.67 -6.28 6.42
C PRO A 302 16.67 -7.43 6.33
N VAL A 303 16.74 -8.35 7.28
CA VAL A 303 15.80 -9.49 7.38
C VAL A 303 14.68 -9.17 8.38
N PHE A 304 13.46 -9.34 7.92
CA PHE A 304 12.24 -9.27 8.71
C PHE A 304 11.84 -10.66 9.21
N THR A 305 11.91 -10.82 10.53
CA THR A 305 11.40 -12.00 11.24
C THR A 305 9.92 -11.79 11.51
N VAL A 306 9.08 -12.65 10.95
CA VAL A 306 7.65 -12.70 11.23
C VAL A 306 7.42 -13.59 12.46
N GLU A 307 6.85 -13.01 13.50
CA GLU A 307 6.53 -13.70 14.75
C GLU A 307 5.03 -14.02 14.87
N ARG A 308 4.22 -13.31 14.09
CA ARG A 308 2.77 -13.43 14.09
C ARG A 308 2.17 -13.09 12.74
N ILE A 309 1.17 -13.87 12.36
CA ILE A 309 0.25 -13.56 11.26
C ILE A 309 -1.14 -13.41 11.88
N THR A 310 -1.78 -12.26 11.68
CA THR A 310 -3.20 -12.10 11.99
C THR A 310 -3.98 -11.91 10.70
N LEU A 311 -5.19 -12.45 10.63
CA LEU A 311 -6.00 -12.41 9.42
C LEU A 311 -7.49 -12.37 9.74
N ARG A 312 -8.25 -11.82 8.79
CA ARG A 312 -9.71 -11.95 8.75
C ARG A 312 -10.10 -13.40 8.46
N ARG A 313 -11.32 -13.78 8.83
CA ARG A 313 -11.94 -14.99 8.25
C ARG A 313 -12.14 -14.80 6.75
N ASP A 314 -11.89 -15.86 5.99
CA ASP A 314 -11.97 -15.86 4.53
C ASP A 314 -11.12 -14.73 3.91
N ALA A 315 -9.89 -14.57 4.41
CA ALA A 315 -8.99 -13.50 4.00
C ALA A 315 -8.68 -13.53 2.50
N ILE A 316 -8.47 -12.37 1.90
CA ILE A 316 -8.03 -12.21 0.51
C ILE A 316 -6.56 -11.78 0.49
N TYR A 317 -5.72 -12.48 -0.25
CA TYR A 317 -4.32 -12.08 -0.45
C TYR A 317 -4.22 -11.07 -1.60
N HIS A 318 -3.93 -9.81 -1.29
CA HIS A 318 -3.73 -8.77 -2.30
C HIS A 318 -2.28 -8.77 -2.80
N SER A 319 -2.10 -8.92 -4.11
CA SER A 319 -0.78 -9.05 -4.71
C SER A 319 -0.72 -8.46 -6.12
N THR A 320 0.51 -8.21 -6.58
CA THR A 320 0.81 -7.68 -7.90
C THR A 320 2.19 -8.15 -8.36
N TYR A 321 2.59 -7.68 -9.53
CA TYR A 321 3.89 -7.88 -10.12
C TYR A 321 4.42 -6.53 -10.62
N THR A 322 5.71 -6.47 -10.92
CA THR A 322 6.32 -5.37 -11.67
C THR A 322 7.16 -5.95 -12.80
N GLY A 323 7.25 -5.26 -13.92
CA GLY A 323 8.00 -5.73 -15.08
C GLY A 323 8.11 -4.68 -16.16
N LYS A 324 8.32 -5.10 -17.40
CA LYS A 324 8.37 -4.16 -18.53
C LYS A 324 7.01 -3.43 -18.65
N PRO A 325 6.99 -2.08 -18.65
CA PRO A 325 5.74 -1.33 -18.66
C PRO A 325 4.97 -1.52 -19.99
N PRO A 326 3.64 -1.36 -19.98
CA PRO A 326 2.83 -0.94 -18.82
C PRO A 326 2.66 -2.07 -17.79
N ASP A 327 2.80 -1.73 -16.51
CA ASP A 327 2.51 -2.57 -15.35
C ASP A 327 1.62 -1.81 -14.35
N GLU A 328 1.15 -2.46 -13.28
CA GLU A 328 0.21 -1.84 -12.33
C GLU A 328 0.83 -0.62 -11.61
N PRO A 329 2.10 -0.67 -11.15
CA PRO A 329 2.80 0.52 -10.65
C PRO A 329 2.85 1.68 -11.65
N ALA A 330 3.02 1.43 -12.95
CA ALA A 330 2.97 2.49 -13.96
C ALA A 330 1.60 3.17 -14.02
N MET A 331 0.49 2.42 -13.88
CA MET A 331 -0.86 2.99 -13.86
C MET A 331 -1.10 3.88 -12.63
N LEU A 332 -0.55 3.48 -11.47
CA LEU A 332 -0.51 4.35 -10.28
C LEU A 332 0.25 5.63 -10.56
N GLY A 333 1.43 5.53 -11.20
CA GLY A 333 2.25 6.68 -11.58
C GLY A 333 1.49 7.66 -12.48
N VAL A 334 0.81 7.16 -13.51
CA VAL A 334 -0.02 7.97 -14.42
C VAL A 334 -1.12 8.72 -13.68
N ALA A 335 -1.87 8.03 -12.81
CA ALA A 335 -2.93 8.68 -12.04
C ALA A 335 -2.38 9.69 -11.03
N LEU A 336 -1.33 9.33 -10.29
CA LEU A 336 -0.72 10.20 -9.28
C LEU A 336 -0.02 11.41 -9.90
N ASN A 337 0.41 11.34 -11.16
CA ASN A 337 0.96 12.49 -11.89
C ASN A 337 -0.04 13.66 -11.91
N GLU A 338 -1.33 13.39 -12.12
CA GLU A 338 -2.40 14.40 -12.10
C GLU A 338 -2.48 15.15 -10.75
N VAL A 339 -2.08 14.52 -9.65
CA VAL A 339 -2.02 15.16 -8.32
C VAL A 339 -0.85 16.15 -8.23
N PHE A 340 0.23 15.96 -9.00
CA PHE A 340 1.42 16.83 -9.01
C PHE A 340 1.35 17.97 -10.01
N VAL A 341 0.57 17.85 -11.09
CA VAL A 341 0.41 18.93 -12.09
C VAL A 341 0.13 20.30 -11.42
N PRO A 342 -0.78 20.44 -10.44
CA PRO A 342 -1.03 21.72 -9.78
C PRO A 342 0.17 22.30 -9.01
N PHE A 343 1.04 21.45 -8.48
CA PHE A 343 2.27 21.90 -7.80
C PHE A 343 3.25 22.51 -8.81
N LEU A 344 3.41 21.88 -9.97
CA LEU A 344 4.22 22.41 -11.06
C LEU A 344 3.64 23.71 -11.59
N GLN A 345 2.33 23.78 -11.83
CA GLN A 345 1.66 24.99 -12.30
C GLN A 345 1.77 26.17 -11.33
N ARG A 346 1.79 25.89 -10.02
CA ARG A 346 2.00 26.93 -8.99
C ARG A 346 3.42 27.52 -9.05
N GLN A 347 4.42 26.69 -9.36
CA GLN A 347 5.81 27.12 -9.47
C GLN A 347 6.14 27.71 -10.85
N PHE A 348 5.52 27.18 -11.89
CA PHE A 348 5.72 27.49 -13.31
C PHE A 348 4.36 27.70 -13.99
N PRO A 349 3.77 28.91 -13.89
CA PRO A 349 2.43 29.20 -14.41
C PRO A 349 2.26 28.98 -15.93
N GLU A 350 3.35 28.90 -16.68
CA GLU A 350 3.38 28.57 -18.11
C GLU A 350 3.07 27.08 -18.42
N VAL A 351 3.13 26.20 -17.42
CA VAL A 351 2.84 24.76 -17.59
C VAL A 351 1.34 24.56 -17.80
N VAL A 352 0.94 24.13 -19.02
CA VAL A 352 -0.45 23.78 -19.32
C VAL A 352 -0.78 22.35 -18.87
N ASP A 353 0.15 21.43 -19.11
CA ASP A 353 0.01 20.02 -18.78
C ASP A 353 1.38 19.37 -18.54
N PHE A 354 1.39 18.24 -17.84
CA PHE A 354 2.61 17.48 -17.56
C PHE A 354 2.28 15.99 -17.46
N TYR A 355 2.96 15.17 -18.28
CA TYR A 355 2.70 13.73 -18.41
C TYR A 355 4.03 12.98 -18.49
N LEU A 356 4.13 11.87 -17.77
CA LEU A 356 5.29 10.98 -17.71
C LEU A 356 4.86 9.56 -18.06
#